data_AF-A0A928MBF6-F1
#
_entry.id   AF-A0A928MBF6-F1
#
_cell.length_a   1.000
_cell.length_b   1.000
_cell.length_c   1.000
_cell.angle_alpha   90.00
_cell.angle_beta   90.00
_cell.angle_gamma   90.00
#
_symmetry.space_group_name_H-M   'P 1'
#
loop_
_entity.id
_entity.type
_entity.pdbx_description
1 polymer ?
#
loop_
_entity_poly.entity_id
_entity_poly.type
_entity_poly.pdbx_seq_one_letter_code
_entity_poly.pdbx_strand_id
1 'polypeptide(L)'
;MTISEKSAYLKGLMDGLKLDTETAEGKMIAAMVELLGDLSKKVTDIEDTTIAISDELDEIEEDLDAIEDFIMDEDEDEYDDEDLDWDDEDKDEDFEEGFDFGDEDTTIYEVECACGNIIDFDEETLEAGSIVCDNCGETLEFSFEDEEDE
;
A
#
# COMPACT_ATOMS: atom_id res chain seq x y z
N MET A 1 -1.05 -34.69 -0.48
CA MET A 1 -0.75 -34.61 0.96
C MET A 1 -0.76 -33.15 1.37
N THR A 2 -1.84 -32.70 2.01
CA THR A 2 -1.97 -31.36 2.60
C THR A 2 -0.99 -31.20 3.77
N ILE A 3 -0.77 -29.97 4.22
CA ILE A 3 0.13 -29.70 5.35
C ILE A 3 -0.38 -30.41 6.62
N SER A 4 -1.70 -30.45 6.81
CA SER A 4 -2.35 -31.19 7.90
C SER A 4 -2.13 -32.70 7.84
N GLU A 5 -2.19 -33.31 6.64
CA GLU A 5 -1.86 -34.73 6.45
C GLU A 5 -0.38 -35.04 6.73
N LYS A 6 0.53 -34.15 6.31
CA LYS A 6 1.97 -34.30 6.58
C LYS A 6 2.29 -34.15 8.06
N SER A 7 1.64 -33.21 8.75
CA SER A 7 1.79 -33.02 10.19
C SER A 7 1.28 -34.22 10.99
N ALA A 8 0.10 -34.73 10.65
CA ALA A 8 -0.46 -35.95 11.25
C ALA A 8 0.44 -37.17 11.00
N TYR A 9 1.00 -37.30 9.79
CA TYR A 9 1.95 -38.36 9.46
C TYR A 9 3.21 -38.30 10.32
N LEU A 10 3.80 -37.11 10.51
CA LEU A 10 4.98 -36.92 11.38
C LEU A 10 4.69 -37.29 12.84
N LYS A 11 3.50 -36.92 13.34
CA LYS A 11 3.06 -37.30 14.68
C LYS A 11 2.91 -38.82 14.83
N GLY A 12 2.31 -39.48 13.85
CA GLY A 12 2.21 -40.94 13.81
C GLY A 12 3.58 -41.62 13.70
N LEU A 13 4.53 -41.02 12.98
CA LEU A 13 5.90 -41.53 12.87
C LEU A 13 6.63 -41.44 14.21
N MET A 14 6.49 -40.31 14.92
CA MET A 14 7.06 -40.09 16.25
C MET A 14 6.55 -41.15 17.25
N ASP A 15 5.24 -41.42 17.25
CA ASP A 15 4.62 -42.45 18.09
C ASP A 15 5.07 -43.87 17.70
N GLY A 16 5.15 -44.15 16.40
CA GLY A 16 5.54 -45.46 15.86
C GLY A 16 7.01 -45.80 16.09
N LEU A 17 7.89 -44.81 16.07
CA LEU A 17 9.32 -44.95 16.39
C LEU A 17 9.58 -45.14 17.88
N LYS A 18 8.57 -44.95 18.75
CA LYS A 18 8.70 -44.94 20.21
C LYS A 18 9.83 -44.00 20.64
N LEU A 19 9.80 -42.79 20.10
CA LEU A 19 10.84 -41.80 20.31
C LEU A 19 10.96 -41.50 21.80
N ASP A 20 12.18 -41.57 22.34
CA ASP A 20 12.41 -41.36 23.77
C ASP A 20 12.33 -39.87 24.09
N THR A 21 11.17 -39.42 24.52
CA THR A 21 10.86 -38.04 24.88
C THR A 21 11.46 -37.60 26.21
N GLU A 22 12.24 -38.45 26.89
CA GLU A 22 12.97 -38.04 28.10
C GLU A 22 14.31 -37.39 27.78
N THR A 23 14.90 -37.74 26.63
CA THR A 23 16.15 -37.17 26.12
C THR A 23 15.97 -35.70 25.68
N ALA A 24 17.06 -34.92 25.68
CA ALA A 24 17.00 -33.52 25.27
C ALA A 24 16.56 -33.39 23.80
N GLU A 25 17.07 -34.28 22.95
CA GLU A 25 16.73 -34.38 21.53
C GLU A 25 15.27 -34.81 21.33
N GLY A 26 14.77 -35.77 22.11
CA GLY A 26 13.39 -36.23 22.02
C GLY A 26 12.36 -35.18 22.42
N LYS A 27 12.67 -34.36 23.44
CA LYS A 27 11.85 -33.19 23.82
C LYS A 27 11.80 -32.14 22.73
N MET A 28 12.95 -31.87 22.10
CA MET A 28 13.03 -30.92 20.97
C MET A 28 12.19 -31.39 19.78
N ILE A 29 12.31 -32.67 19.41
CA ILE A 29 11.54 -33.26 18.30
C ILE A 29 10.04 -33.25 18.59
N ALA A 30 9.63 -33.58 19.83
CA ALA A 30 8.22 -33.53 20.22
C ALA A 30 7.65 -32.10 20.10
N ALA A 31 8.38 -31.09 20.59
CA ALA A 31 7.98 -29.69 20.45
C ALA A 31 7.90 -29.24 18.99
N MET A 32 8.82 -29.70 18.13
CA MET A 32 8.77 -29.43 16.68
C MET A 32 7.52 -30.03 16.02
N VAL A 33 7.16 -31.28 16.37
CA VAL A 33 5.97 -31.94 15.83
C VAL A 33 4.69 -31.22 16.29
N GLU A 34 4.64 -30.76 17.53
CA GLU A 34 3.51 -29.96 18.03
C GLU A 34 3.39 -28.62 17.30
N LEU A 35 4.50 -27.89 17.14
CA LEU A 35 4.54 -26.63 16.39
C LEU A 35 4.12 -26.81 14.92
N LEU A 36 4.54 -27.89 14.26
CA LEU A 36 4.09 -28.23 12.91
C LEU A 36 2.59 -28.56 12.88
N GLY A 37 2.03 -29.11 13.96
CA GLY A 37 0.59 -29.32 14.14
C GLY A 37 -0.19 -28.02 14.23
N ASP A 38 0.33 -27.04 14.97
CA ASP A 38 -0.34 -25.74 15.12
C ASP A 38 -0.17 -24.85 13.89
N LEU A 39 1.00 -24.90 13.23
CA LEU A 39 1.20 -24.28 11.91
C LEU A 39 0.23 -24.86 10.88
N SER A 40 0.02 -26.18 10.87
CA SER A 40 -0.97 -26.83 10.00
C SER A 40 -2.36 -26.23 10.16
N LYS A 41 -2.84 -26.06 11.40
CA LYS A 41 -4.15 -25.46 11.66
C LYS A 41 -4.20 -24.01 11.21
N LYS A 42 -3.17 -23.23 11.53
CA LYS A 42 -3.11 -21.82 11.14
C LYS A 42 -3.08 -21.60 9.64
N VAL A 43 -2.40 -22.47 8.90
CA VAL A 43 -2.42 -22.42 7.44
C VAL A 43 -3.82 -22.72 6.92
N THR A 44 -4.53 -23.72 7.46
CA THR A 44 -5.93 -23.98 7.07
C THR A 44 -6.86 -22.81 7.41
N ASP A 45 -6.74 -22.21 8.59
CA ASP A 45 -7.51 -21.00 8.96
C ASP A 45 -7.27 -19.85 7.95
N ILE A 46 -6.03 -19.69 7.48
CA ILE A 46 -5.65 -18.66 6.48
C ILE A 46 -6.25 -19.00 5.11
N GLU A 47 -6.18 -20.27 4.69
CA GLU A 47 -6.79 -20.72 3.42
C GLU A 47 -8.30 -20.41 3.42
N ASP A 48 -9.02 -20.73 4.50
CA ASP A 48 -10.44 -20.44 4.65
C ASP A 48 -10.73 -18.92 4.61
N THR A 49 -9.91 -18.12 5.30
CA THR A 49 -10.03 -16.66 5.28
C THR A 49 -9.75 -16.09 3.89
N THR A 50 -8.82 -16.66 3.15
CA THR A 50 -8.44 -16.22 1.80
C THR A 50 -9.57 -16.48 0.81
N ILE A 51 -10.24 -17.64 0.94
CA ILE A 51 -11.44 -17.95 0.15
C ILE A 51 -12.53 -16.92 0.45
N ALA A 52 -12.81 -16.65 1.72
CA ALA A 52 -13.81 -15.65 2.10
C ALA A 52 -13.47 -14.25 1.55
N ILE A 53 -12.20 -13.82 1.59
CA ILE A 53 -11.78 -12.54 1.00
C ILE A 53 -12.01 -12.56 -0.51
N SER A 54 -11.74 -13.68 -1.20
CA SER A 54 -11.98 -13.79 -2.63
C SER A 54 -13.45 -13.62 -2.96
N ASP A 55 -14.34 -14.27 -2.22
CA ASP A 55 -15.79 -14.16 -2.43
C ASP A 55 -16.26 -12.70 -2.24
N GLU A 56 -15.75 -12.00 -1.23
CA GLU A 56 -16.10 -10.59 -0.98
C GLU A 56 -15.51 -9.64 -2.04
N LEU A 57 -14.35 -9.97 -2.64
CA LEU A 57 -13.80 -9.20 -3.76
C LEU A 57 -14.66 -9.34 -5.01
N ASP A 58 -15.18 -10.54 -5.28
CA ASP A 58 -16.11 -10.77 -6.38
C ASP A 58 -17.41 -9.95 -6.17
N GLU A 59 -17.93 -9.86 -4.94
CA GLU A 59 -19.08 -9.00 -4.61
C GLU A 59 -18.79 -7.50 -4.85
N ILE A 60 -17.58 -7.04 -4.48
CA ILE A 60 -17.17 -5.65 -4.73
C ILE A 60 -17.03 -5.38 -6.24
N GLU A 61 -16.53 -6.33 -7.02
CA GLU A 61 -16.43 -6.22 -8.49
C GLU A 61 -17.83 -6.03 -9.10
N GLU A 62 -18.81 -6.86 -8.70
CA GLU A 62 -20.21 -6.71 -9.16
C GLU A 62 -20.81 -5.34 -8.81
N ASP A 63 -20.54 -4.83 -7.60
CA ASP A 63 -21.01 -3.50 -7.17
C ASP A 63 -20.35 -2.37 -7.97
N LEU A 64 -19.06 -2.50 -8.32
CA LEU A 64 -18.34 -1.52 -9.13
C LEU A 64 -18.84 -1.50 -10.58
N ASP A 65 -19.07 -2.66 -11.19
CA ASP A 65 -19.67 -2.77 -12.52
C ASP A 65 -21.04 -2.08 -12.56
N ALA A 66 -21.86 -2.26 -11.51
CA ALA A 66 -23.17 -1.61 -11.42
C ALA A 66 -23.07 -0.08 -11.30
N ILE A 67 -22.02 0.43 -10.64
CA ILE A 67 -21.76 1.87 -10.55
C ILE A 67 -21.27 2.40 -11.90
N GLU A 68 -20.41 1.67 -12.62
CA GLU A 68 -19.97 2.03 -13.96
C GLU A 68 -21.17 2.16 -14.91
N ASP A 69 -22.04 1.13 -14.95
CA ASP A 69 -23.26 1.17 -15.75
C ASP A 69 -24.15 2.37 -15.37
N PHE A 70 -24.32 2.66 -14.07
CA PHE A 70 -25.13 3.79 -13.60
C PHE A 70 -24.57 5.15 -14.07
N ILE A 71 -23.25 5.33 -14.06
CA ILE A 71 -22.59 6.57 -14.50
C ILE A 71 -22.68 6.70 -16.02
N MET A 72 -22.39 5.62 -16.75
CA MET A 72 -22.39 5.62 -18.21
C MET A 72 -23.79 5.84 -18.78
N ASP A 73 -24.84 5.34 -18.11
CA ASP A 73 -26.24 5.58 -18.48
C ASP A 73 -26.69 7.04 -18.24
N GLU A 74 -26.03 7.81 -17.37
CA GLU A 74 -26.37 9.23 -17.11
C GLU A 74 -25.64 10.22 -18.05
N ASP A 75 -24.56 9.81 -18.72
CA ASP A 75 -23.76 10.66 -19.63
C ASP A 75 -24.04 10.43 -21.14
N GLU A 76 -24.94 9.50 -21.51
CA GLU A 76 -25.28 9.19 -22.92
C GLU A 76 -26.31 10.15 -23.57
N ASP A 77 -26.82 11.15 -22.83
CA ASP A 77 -27.88 12.09 -23.28
C ASP A 77 -27.42 13.53 -23.62
N GLU A 78 -26.11 13.84 -23.71
CA GLU A 78 -25.63 15.21 -24.07
C GLU A 78 -24.56 15.29 -25.19
N TYR A 79 -24.45 14.29 -26.06
CA TYR A 79 -23.60 14.39 -27.27
C TYR A 79 -24.31 13.93 -28.53
N ASP A 80 -25.39 14.62 -28.90
CA ASP A 80 -25.87 14.62 -30.29
C ASP A 80 -26.08 16.07 -30.78
N ASP A 81 -25.19 16.46 -31.70
CA ASP A 81 -25.43 17.41 -32.80
C ASP A 81 -25.48 18.92 -32.49
N GLU A 82 -24.32 19.60 -32.42
CA GLU A 82 -24.13 20.90 -33.09
C GLU A 82 -22.68 21.08 -33.58
N ASP A 83 -22.51 20.91 -34.90
CA ASP A 83 -21.48 21.49 -35.78
C ASP A 83 -20.48 22.48 -35.13
N LEU A 84 -19.31 22.00 -34.70
CA LEU A 84 -18.15 22.86 -34.48
C LEU A 84 -17.19 22.76 -35.68
N ASP A 85 -17.58 23.48 -36.74
CA ASP A 85 -16.70 23.92 -37.82
C ASP A 85 -15.62 24.86 -37.24
N TRP A 86 -14.54 24.28 -36.73
CA TRP A 86 -13.28 24.98 -36.47
C TRP A 86 -12.25 24.53 -37.50
N ASP A 87 -12.44 25.02 -38.72
CA ASP A 87 -11.33 25.35 -39.61
C ASP A 87 -10.53 26.48 -38.96
N ASP A 88 -9.59 26.15 -38.08
CA ASP A 88 -8.42 27.00 -37.86
C ASP A 88 -7.18 26.11 -37.84
N GLU A 89 -6.51 26.15 -38.97
CA GLU A 89 -5.16 25.64 -39.19
C GLU A 89 -4.25 26.18 -38.09
N ASP A 90 -3.81 25.34 -37.16
CA ASP A 90 -2.43 25.37 -36.69
C ASP A 90 -2.09 24.04 -36.02
N LYS A 91 -1.40 23.22 -36.80
CA LYS A 91 -0.55 22.16 -36.28
C LYS A 91 0.53 22.85 -35.45
N ASP A 92 0.67 22.44 -34.20
CA ASP A 92 1.96 21.94 -33.74
C ASP A 92 1.70 20.86 -32.68
N GLU A 93 2.09 19.66 -33.08
CA GLU A 93 2.23 18.46 -32.28
C GLU A 93 3.13 18.78 -31.08
N ASP A 94 2.63 18.58 -29.86
CA ASP A 94 3.40 18.10 -28.69
C ASP A 94 2.42 17.86 -27.52
N PHE A 95 1.56 16.85 -27.71
CA PHE A 95 0.88 16.21 -26.60
C PHE A 95 1.87 15.21 -25.97
N GLU A 96 2.80 15.74 -25.19
CA GLU A 96 3.66 14.95 -24.32
C GLU A 96 2.84 14.58 -23.07
N GLU A 97 2.10 13.47 -23.15
CA GLU A 97 1.68 12.71 -21.98
C GLU A 97 2.92 12.13 -21.29
N GLY A 98 3.67 13.00 -20.62
CA GLY A 98 4.56 12.65 -19.54
C GLY A 98 3.80 12.85 -18.24
N PHE A 99 3.30 11.76 -17.65
CA PHE A 99 3.12 11.72 -16.20
C PHE A 99 4.51 11.94 -15.59
N ASP A 100 4.84 13.19 -15.29
CA ASP A 100 6.08 13.59 -14.67
C ASP A 100 6.04 13.19 -13.19
N PHE A 101 6.44 11.95 -12.93
CA PHE A 101 6.91 11.56 -11.61
C PHE A 101 8.29 12.20 -11.39
N GLY A 102 8.29 13.43 -10.87
CA GLY A 102 9.44 13.95 -10.12
C GLY A 102 10.24 15.09 -10.73
N ASP A 103 9.60 16.18 -11.19
CA ASP A 103 10.25 17.49 -11.03
C ASP A 103 10.30 17.85 -9.54
N GLU A 104 11.50 17.75 -8.97
CA GLU A 104 11.88 18.20 -7.61
C GLU A 104 11.32 19.60 -7.31
N ASP A 105 11.19 20.45 -8.35
CA ASP A 105 10.65 21.81 -8.32
C ASP A 105 9.15 21.94 -7.93
N THR A 106 8.38 20.85 -7.81
CA THR A 106 6.95 20.88 -7.38
C THR A 106 6.68 20.31 -5.98
N THR A 107 7.72 19.91 -5.25
CA THR A 107 7.57 19.38 -3.89
C THR A 107 7.27 20.50 -2.89
N ILE A 108 6.09 20.44 -2.23
CA ILE A 108 5.67 21.41 -1.21
C ILE A 108 5.82 20.79 0.19
N TYR A 109 6.52 21.48 1.09
CA TYR A 109 6.73 21.13 2.49
C TYR A 109 5.84 21.99 3.41
N GLU A 110 5.36 21.41 4.51
CA GLU A 110 4.51 22.07 5.51
C GLU A 110 5.22 22.13 6.88
N VAL A 111 5.23 23.30 7.53
CA VAL A 111 5.72 23.45 8.92
C VAL A 111 4.73 24.20 9.81
N GLU A 112 4.56 23.72 11.04
CA GLU A 112 3.81 24.43 12.07
C GLU A 112 4.73 25.35 12.88
N CYS A 113 4.50 26.65 12.80
CA CYS A 113 5.20 27.64 13.61
C CYS A 113 4.76 27.58 15.08
N ALA A 114 5.61 28.00 16.03
CA ALA A 114 5.28 28.06 17.46
C ALA A 114 4.06 28.93 17.82
N CYS A 115 3.64 29.82 16.91
CA CYS A 115 2.40 30.59 17.05
C CYS A 115 1.13 29.83 16.61
N GLY A 116 1.26 28.60 16.12
CA GLY A 116 0.18 27.74 15.61
C GLY A 116 -0.25 28.03 14.17
N ASN A 117 0.57 28.76 13.41
CA ASN A 117 0.33 28.98 11.98
C ASN A 117 1.05 27.93 11.14
N ILE A 118 0.33 27.36 10.18
CA ILE A 118 0.86 26.41 9.20
C ILE A 118 1.42 27.21 8.02
N ILE A 119 2.62 26.89 7.58
CA ILE A 119 3.35 27.56 6.49
C ILE A 119 3.77 26.52 5.47
N ASP A 120 3.36 26.74 4.22
CA ASP A 120 3.74 25.92 3.08
C ASP A 120 4.88 26.58 2.32
N PHE A 121 5.93 25.83 1.98
CA PHE A 121 7.10 26.33 1.26
C PHE A 121 7.71 25.28 0.33
N ASP A 122 8.44 25.72 -0.68
CA ASP A 122 9.09 24.91 -1.70
C ASP A 122 10.51 24.48 -1.30
N GLU A 123 11.11 23.61 -2.11
CA GLU A 123 12.48 23.14 -1.92
C GLU A 123 13.51 24.30 -1.98
N GLU A 124 13.30 25.31 -2.83
CA GLU A 124 14.17 26.50 -2.89
C GLU A 124 14.22 27.23 -1.53
N THR A 125 13.07 27.37 -0.86
CA THR A 125 12.99 28.00 0.46
C THR A 125 13.60 27.12 1.55
N LEU A 126 13.50 25.80 1.42
CA LEU A 126 14.14 24.84 2.32
C LEU A 126 15.68 24.92 2.19
N GLU A 127 16.21 24.99 0.96
CA GLU A 127 17.64 25.19 0.67
C GLU A 127 18.16 26.56 1.16
N ALA A 128 17.32 27.60 1.07
CA ALA A 128 17.64 28.92 1.63
C ALA A 128 17.83 28.88 3.16
N GLY A 129 17.36 27.82 3.83
CA GLY A 129 17.64 27.51 5.23
C GLY A 129 16.87 28.36 6.23
N SER A 130 15.97 29.25 5.79
CA SER A 130 15.09 29.98 6.70
C SER A 130 13.83 30.55 6.03
N ILE A 131 12.73 30.62 6.78
CA ILE A 131 11.47 31.27 6.39
C ILE A 131 10.93 32.13 7.53
N VAL A 132 10.31 33.27 7.22
CA VAL A 132 9.69 34.15 8.22
C VAL A 132 8.20 33.83 8.32
N CYS A 133 7.71 33.57 9.52
CA CYS A 133 6.29 33.37 9.75
C CYS A 133 5.51 34.67 9.54
N ASP A 134 4.50 34.65 8.66
CA ASP A 134 3.64 35.82 8.39
C ASP A 134 2.79 36.26 9.58
N ASN A 135 2.53 35.37 10.54
CA ASN A 135 1.65 35.64 11.68
C ASN A 135 2.40 36.24 12.89
N CYS A 136 3.58 35.72 13.24
CA CYS A 136 4.36 36.21 14.40
C CYS A 136 5.66 36.94 14.03
N GLY A 137 6.10 36.89 12.77
CA GLY A 137 7.36 37.48 12.30
C GLY A 137 8.61 36.75 12.80
N GLU A 138 8.46 35.54 13.33
CA GLU A 138 9.56 34.70 13.80
C GLU A 138 10.22 34.00 12.62
N THR A 139 11.55 34.03 12.56
CA THR A 139 12.33 33.33 11.55
C THR A 139 12.53 31.88 11.99
N LEU A 140 11.99 30.95 11.22
CA LEU A 140 12.24 29.52 11.33
C LEU A 140 13.51 29.22 10.53
N GLU A 141 14.51 28.60 11.16
CA GLU A 141 15.74 28.16 10.51
C GLU A 141 15.70 26.64 10.31
N PHE A 142 16.09 26.17 9.12
CA PHE A 142 16.15 24.76 8.76
C PHE A 142 17.61 24.31 8.71
N SER A 143 17.92 23.18 9.34
CA SER A 143 19.24 22.55 9.25
C SER A 143 19.07 21.12 8.77
N PHE A 144 19.78 20.78 7.69
CA PHE A 144 19.98 19.39 7.31
C PHE A 144 20.98 18.78 8.29
N GLU A 145 20.52 17.92 9.18
CA GLU A 145 21.43 17.00 9.86
C GLU A 145 21.83 15.96 8.80
N ASP A 146 22.96 16.18 8.15
CA ASP A 146 23.59 15.17 7.30
C ASP A 146 23.88 13.95 8.19
N GLU A 147 23.03 12.92 8.16
CA GLU A 147 23.36 11.58 8.67
C GLU A 147 24.41 10.91 7.74
N GLU A 148 25.51 11.60 7.43
CA GLU A 148 26.77 10.99 7.04
C GLU A 148 27.68 10.93 8.28
N ASP A 149 27.36 10.01 9.20
CA ASP A 149 28.29 9.27 10.06
C ASP A 149 27.58 8.76 11.35
N GLU A 150 26.85 7.64 11.26
CA GLU A 150 26.88 6.55 12.28
C GLU A 150 26.42 5.19 11.73
#